data_AF-A0A382EDK0-F1
#
_entry.id   AF-A0A382EDK0-F1
#
_cell.length_a   1.000
_cell.length_b   1.000
_cell.length_c   1.000
_cell.angle_alpha   90.00
_cell.angle_beta   90.00
_cell.angle_gamma   90.00
#
_symmetry.space_group_name_H-M   'P 1'
#
loop_
_entity.id
_entity.type
_entity.pdbx_description
1 polymer ?
#
loop_
_entity_poly.entity_id
_entity_poly.type
_entity_poly.pdbx_seq_one_letter_code
_entity_poly.pdbx_strand_id
1 'polypeptide(L)'
;MVYGNISEDSGTGVAMSRNASNGKNELEGDFLMNAQGEDVVAGIRMTEPISELKTRLPEVYNQFREIARKLEMHYRNMQDMEFTIERGTLWVLQTRDGKRTAQAEVKIAVEMVEEELITRKEAVYRVKPEQVDFFLHPQLDAGAMKEAKKIASGLNVSPGAAVGMVAFDADTAERWAKQEGKQVIMARPETKPDDVHGMLAAEGILTSKGGRPSHAALVARQFGKPAVVGVSELELDLIARKMVVSDSIIIEEGDWISLDGTLGEVYLGQFPTVVPDIKNPGLIKLLSWTDEIRKLGVWANAGYPRDAQGAREYGAEGIGICRTEHMFFEAERMPIVQRMIMARHTLERKEALDQLLPLQRGDFEGLFRAMDGHPVIIRLIDPPLHEFLPSFEELVQGLADLKVRTQHFHTLSEIDSALAEIRVKQDYLEQVEALREQNPMLGTRGVRLGILIPELTQMQVRAIFEAACICSKDGVDVQPEVMIPLTSHVNEL
;
A
#
# COMPACT_ATOMS: atom_id res chain seq x y z
N MET A 1 3.51 -16.48 49.24
CA MET A 1 4.68 -16.05 48.46
C MET A 1 5.48 -17.29 48.13
N VAL A 2 5.99 -17.38 46.90
CA VAL A 2 6.84 -18.48 46.43
C VAL A 2 8.18 -17.85 46.03
N TYR A 3 9.30 -18.53 46.29
CA TYR A 3 10.63 -17.94 46.17
C TYR A 3 11.56 -18.70 45.22
N GLY A 4 11.96 -18.04 44.13
CA GLY A 4 12.89 -18.58 43.12
C GLY A 4 14.37 -18.47 43.50
N ASN A 5 14.71 -17.94 44.68
CA ASN A 5 16.08 -17.59 45.09
C ASN A 5 16.52 -18.24 46.42
N ILE A 6 15.92 -19.37 46.80
CA ILE A 6 16.21 -20.06 48.07
C ILE A 6 17.32 -21.10 47.94
N SER A 7 17.49 -21.69 46.76
CA SER A 7 18.43 -22.79 46.52
C SER A 7 18.77 -22.90 45.03
N GLU A 8 19.75 -23.73 44.69
CA GLU A 8 20.18 -23.95 43.30
C GLU A 8 19.12 -24.64 42.42
N ASP A 9 18.15 -25.31 43.04
CA ASP A 9 16.98 -25.93 42.43
C ASP A 9 15.72 -25.03 42.50
N SER A 10 15.88 -23.77 42.90
CA SER A 10 14.85 -22.73 42.77
C SER A 10 15.15 -21.81 41.60
N GLY A 11 14.10 -21.26 40.97
CA GLY A 11 14.23 -20.33 39.85
C GLY A 11 12.92 -19.64 39.52
N THR A 12 12.94 -18.77 38.52
CA THR A 12 11.76 -18.06 38.03
C THR A 12 11.90 -17.78 36.55
N GLY A 13 10.78 -17.66 35.84
CA GLY A 13 10.81 -17.43 34.41
C GLY A 13 9.47 -17.00 33.85
N VAL A 14 9.52 -16.61 32.58
CA VAL A 14 8.37 -16.24 31.77
C VAL A 14 8.44 -17.06 30.49
N ALA A 15 7.34 -17.71 30.14
CA ALA A 15 7.28 -18.50 28.93
C ALA A 15 5.90 -18.53 28.29
N MET A 16 5.91 -18.61 26.98
CA MET A 16 4.76 -18.74 26.13
C MET A 16 4.55 -20.20 25.74
N SER A 17 3.29 -20.60 25.62
CA SER A 17 2.91 -21.97 25.28
C SER A 17 3.28 -22.39 23.84
N ARG A 18 3.42 -21.40 22.95
CA ARG A 18 3.91 -21.50 21.57
C ARG A 18 4.89 -20.36 21.31
N ASN A 19 5.70 -20.51 20.27
CA ASN A 19 6.60 -19.45 19.84
C ASN A 19 5.81 -18.25 19.28
N ALA A 20 5.93 -17.09 19.92
CA ALA A 20 5.22 -15.86 19.56
C ALA A 20 5.77 -15.18 18.31
N SER A 21 6.96 -15.56 17.86
CA SER A 21 7.58 -14.99 16.66
C SER A 21 7.16 -15.74 15.39
N ASN A 22 7.18 -17.08 15.43
CA ASN A 22 6.98 -17.93 14.26
C ASN A 22 5.75 -18.87 14.35
N GLY A 23 5.08 -18.92 15.51
CA GLY A 23 3.87 -19.72 15.75
C GLY A 23 4.08 -21.22 15.91
N LYS A 24 5.31 -21.74 15.99
CA LYS A 24 5.56 -23.17 16.23
C LYS A 24 5.02 -23.60 17.60
N ASN A 25 4.47 -24.81 17.65
CA ASN A 25 4.02 -25.46 18.88
C ASN A 25 5.22 -25.95 19.73
N GLU A 26 5.98 -25.00 20.28
CA GLU A 26 7.09 -25.20 21.21
C GLU A 26 7.09 -24.10 22.27
N LEU A 27 7.51 -24.43 23.49
CA LEU A 27 7.66 -23.45 24.56
C LEU A 27 8.76 -22.46 24.20
N GLU A 28 8.45 -21.16 24.22
CA GLU A 28 9.39 -20.07 24.02
C GLU A 28 9.42 -19.20 25.28
N GLY A 29 10.60 -18.87 25.77
CA GLY A 29 10.72 -18.03 26.94
C GLY A 29 12.07 -18.15 27.61
N ASP A 30 12.19 -17.47 28.73
CA ASP A 30 13.44 -17.25 29.46
C ASP A 30 13.23 -17.53 30.94
N PHE A 31 14.28 -18.05 31.59
CA PHE A 31 14.28 -18.31 33.02
C PHE A 31 15.65 -17.99 33.64
N LEU A 32 15.65 -17.84 34.97
CA LEU A 32 16.84 -17.68 35.78
C LEU A 32 16.76 -18.59 37.01
N MET A 33 17.84 -19.32 37.27
CA MET A 33 18.02 -20.06 38.53
C MET A 33 18.52 -19.14 39.63
N ASN A 34 18.07 -19.42 40.86
CA ASN A 34 18.41 -18.69 42.07
C ASN A 34 18.19 -17.16 41.89
N ALA A 35 16.97 -16.79 41.52
CA ALA A 35 16.58 -15.42 41.13
C ALA A 35 15.10 -15.15 41.47
N GLN A 36 14.70 -13.87 41.45
CA GLN A 36 13.30 -13.46 41.52
C GLN A 36 12.84 -12.82 40.20
N GLY A 37 11.52 -12.71 40.00
CA GLY A 37 10.95 -12.22 38.74
C GLY A 37 11.46 -10.84 38.32
N GLU A 38 11.81 -9.98 39.29
CA GLU A 38 12.44 -8.68 39.04
C GLU A 38 13.77 -8.83 38.28
N ASP A 39 14.56 -9.87 38.55
CA ASP A 39 15.85 -10.11 37.90
C ASP A 39 15.70 -10.49 36.42
N VAL A 40 14.58 -11.17 36.08
CA VAL A 40 14.25 -11.57 34.70
C VAL A 40 13.76 -10.35 33.90
N VAL A 41 12.94 -9.49 34.51
CA VAL A 41 12.39 -8.30 33.84
C VAL A 41 13.42 -7.16 33.74
N ALA A 42 14.29 -7.00 34.75
CA ALA A 42 15.28 -5.93 34.77
C ALA A 42 16.47 -6.16 33.83
N GLY A 43 16.68 -7.39 33.34
CA GLY A 43 17.73 -7.71 32.36
C GLY A 43 19.16 -7.54 32.89
N ILE A 44 19.34 -7.44 34.22
CA ILE A 44 20.65 -7.26 34.87
C ILE A 44 21.48 -8.55 34.81
N ARG A 45 20.80 -9.71 34.82
CA ARG A 45 21.40 -11.03 34.66
C ARG A 45 21.01 -11.60 33.30
N MET A 46 21.97 -12.21 32.63
CA MET A 46 21.74 -12.91 31.37
C MET A 46 20.82 -14.10 31.62
N THR A 47 19.64 -14.08 31.00
CA THR A 47 18.64 -15.14 31.10
C THR A 47 19.06 -16.38 30.31
N GLU A 48 18.55 -17.54 30.73
CA GLU A 48 18.71 -18.80 30.00
C GLU A 48 17.41 -19.14 29.27
N PRO A 49 17.45 -19.68 28.04
CA PRO A 49 16.25 -20.05 27.31
C PRO A 49 15.58 -21.25 27.97
N ILE A 50 14.24 -21.27 28.04
CA ILE A 50 13.46 -22.32 28.73
C ILE A 50 13.76 -23.74 28.24
N SER A 51 14.31 -23.91 27.03
CA SER A 51 14.81 -25.20 26.55
C SER A 51 15.88 -25.81 27.44
N GLU A 52 16.72 -25.02 28.12
CA GLU A 52 17.75 -25.52 29.03
C GLU A 52 17.17 -26.11 30.32
N LEU A 53 15.96 -25.70 30.71
CA LEU A 53 15.26 -26.28 31.86
C LEU A 53 15.01 -27.78 31.66
N LYS A 54 14.85 -28.23 30.41
CA LYS A 54 14.72 -29.66 30.05
C LYS A 54 15.95 -30.49 30.48
N THR A 55 17.14 -29.87 30.50
CA THR A 55 18.38 -30.54 30.90
C THR A 55 18.60 -30.43 32.41
N ARG A 56 18.28 -29.28 33.01
CA ARG A 56 18.53 -29.01 34.44
C ARG A 56 17.49 -29.65 35.36
N LEU A 57 16.21 -29.47 35.06
CA LEU A 57 15.07 -29.94 35.84
C LEU A 57 14.01 -30.56 34.91
N PRO A 58 14.27 -31.76 34.35
CA PRO A 58 13.41 -32.37 33.33
C PRO A 58 11.98 -32.64 33.83
N GLU A 59 11.81 -33.00 35.10
CA GLU A 59 10.50 -33.24 35.70
C GLU A 59 9.65 -31.95 35.73
N VAL A 60 10.26 -30.84 36.15
CA VAL A 60 9.62 -29.52 36.19
C VAL A 60 9.28 -29.03 34.77
N TYR A 61 10.18 -29.20 33.81
CA TYR A 61 9.92 -28.82 32.42
C TYR A 61 8.72 -29.59 31.82
N ASN A 62 8.65 -30.90 32.06
CA ASN A 62 7.53 -31.72 31.60
C ASN A 62 6.22 -31.31 32.29
N GLN A 63 6.26 -31.05 33.59
CA GLN A 63 5.09 -30.56 34.34
C GLN A 63 4.63 -29.20 33.81
N PHE A 64 5.56 -28.27 33.54
CA PHE A 64 5.24 -26.96 32.97
C PHE A 64 4.62 -27.08 31.58
N ARG A 65 5.16 -27.96 30.72
CA ARG A 65 4.59 -28.23 29.39
C ARG A 65 3.17 -28.79 29.47
N GLU A 66 2.89 -29.68 30.42
CA GLU A 66 1.53 -30.19 30.64
C GLU A 66 0.57 -29.10 31.13
N ILE A 67 1.02 -28.22 32.03
CA ILE A 67 0.23 -27.09 32.51
C ILE A 67 -0.04 -26.11 31.36
N ALA A 68 0.98 -25.76 30.58
CA ALA A 68 0.84 -24.92 29.40
C ALA A 68 -0.23 -25.46 28.45
N ARG A 69 -0.19 -26.77 28.15
CA ARG A 69 -1.22 -27.43 27.32
C ARG A 69 -2.61 -27.36 27.94
N LYS A 70 -2.74 -27.57 29.25
CA LYS A 70 -4.04 -27.46 29.96
C LYS A 70 -4.59 -26.04 29.89
N LEU A 71 -3.73 -25.03 30.03
CA LEU A 71 -4.10 -23.63 29.93
C LEU A 71 -4.49 -23.27 28.50
N GLU A 72 -3.76 -23.72 27.48
CA GLU A 72 -4.18 -23.56 26.08
C GLU A 72 -5.55 -24.20 25.82
N MET A 73 -5.78 -25.41 26.32
CA MET A 73 -7.06 -26.10 26.15
C MET A 73 -8.21 -25.36 26.85
N HIS A 74 -7.96 -24.80 28.03
CA HIS A 74 -8.95 -24.08 28.81
C HIS A 74 -9.31 -22.72 28.21
N TYR A 75 -8.29 -21.90 27.88
CA TYR A 75 -8.47 -20.57 27.32
C TYR A 75 -8.67 -20.57 25.80
N ARG A 76 -8.46 -21.73 25.15
CA ARG A 76 -8.53 -21.93 23.70
C ARG A 76 -7.61 -20.98 22.93
N ASN A 77 -6.48 -20.57 23.53
CA ASN A 77 -5.54 -19.60 22.96
C ASN A 77 -4.13 -19.81 23.53
N MET A 78 -3.08 -19.37 22.81
CA MET A 78 -1.71 -19.44 23.30
C MET A 78 -1.53 -18.47 24.47
N GLN A 79 -0.92 -18.97 25.54
CA GLN A 79 -0.78 -18.33 26.83
C GLN A 79 0.65 -17.86 27.05
N ASP A 80 0.79 -16.66 27.61
CA ASP A 80 1.99 -16.10 28.22
C ASP A 80 1.90 -16.32 29.74
N MET A 81 2.84 -17.08 30.28
CA MET A 81 2.80 -17.62 31.64
C MET A 81 4.03 -17.20 32.43
N GLU A 82 3.82 -16.76 33.66
CA GLU A 82 4.89 -16.50 34.62
C GLU A 82 4.93 -17.64 35.65
N PHE A 83 6.12 -18.14 35.95
CA PHE A 83 6.29 -19.25 36.88
C PHE A 83 7.48 -19.07 37.82
N THR A 84 7.39 -19.74 38.96
CA THR A 84 8.48 -19.85 39.94
C THR A 84 8.64 -21.30 40.37
N ILE A 85 9.88 -21.73 40.47
CA ILE A 85 10.28 -23.02 40.99
C ILE A 85 10.84 -22.77 42.39
N GLU A 86 10.25 -23.40 43.40
CA GLU A 86 10.76 -23.36 44.77
C GLU A 86 11.12 -24.77 45.20
N ARG A 87 12.41 -25.04 45.41
CA ARG A 87 12.95 -26.36 45.83
C ARG A 87 12.40 -27.50 44.97
N GLY A 88 12.53 -27.36 43.64
CA GLY A 88 12.02 -28.31 42.67
C GLY A 88 10.49 -28.33 42.48
N THR A 89 9.71 -27.55 43.23
CA THR A 89 8.24 -27.48 43.07
C THR A 89 7.85 -26.31 42.17
N LEU A 90 7.11 -26.59 41.09
CA LEU A 90 6.63 -25.59 40.13
C LEU A 90 5.35 -24.89 40.61
N TRP A 91 5.34 -23.57 40.51
CA TRP A 91 4.19 -22.71 40.77
C TRP A 91 3.96 -21.79 39.57
N VAL A 92 2.74 -21.79 39.03
CA VAL A 92 2.33 -20.79 38.02
C VAL A 92 1.71 -19.61 38.74
N LEU A 93 2.26 -18.42 38.48
CA LEU A 93 1.89 -17.19 39.16
C LEU A 93 0.86 -16.38 38.37
N GLN A 94 1.03 -16.34 37.05
CA GLN A 94 0.18 -15.57 36.14
C GLN A 94 0.05 -16.30 34.81
N THR A 95 -1.11 -16.15 34.17
CA THR A 95 -1.34 -16.53 32.78
C THR A 95 -2.20 -15.47 32.12
N ARG A 96 -1.92 -15.19 30.86
CA ARG A 96 -2.73 -14.31 30.01
C ARG A 96 -2.57 -14.71 28.55
N ASP A 97 -3.44 -14.20 27.69
CA ASP A 97 -3.24 -14.34 26.25
C ASP A 97 -1.92 -13.68 25.84
N GLY A 98 -1.01 -14.46 25.26
CA GLY A 98 0.30 -13.96 24.89
C GLY A 98 0.24 -13.05 23.65
N LYS A 99 1.10 -12.04 23.61
CA LYS A 99 1.26 -11.21 22.41
C LYS A 99 2.12 -11.94 21.40
N ARG A 100 1.83 -11.79 20.11
CA ARG A 100 2.51 -12.54 19.04
C ARG A 100 2.48 -11.78 17.71
N THR A 101 3.36 -12.19 16.79
CA THR A 101 3.43 -11.62 15.44
C THR A 101 2.20 -12.02 14.62
N ALA A 102 1.93 -11.30 13.53
CA ALA A 102 0.88 -11.65 12.58
C ALA A 102 1.08 -13.06 12.00
N GLN A 103 2.33 -13.41 11.67
CA GLN A 103 2.68 -14.74 11.18
C GLN A 103 2.38 -15.84 12.20
N ALA A 104 2.74 -15.60 13.47
CA ALA A 104 2.44 -16.53 14.55
C ALA A 104 0.93 -16.64 14.78
N GLU A 105 0.18 -15.54 14.76
CA GLU A 105 -1.28 -15.55 14.96
C GLU A 105 -1.98 -16.42 13.91
N VAL A 106 -1.67 -16.23 12.61
CA VAL A 106 -2.26 -17.03 11.53
C VAL A 106 -1.93 -18.51 11.71
N LYS A 107 -0.66 -18.84 11.98
CA LYS A 107 -0.24 -20.23 12.15
C LYS A 107 -0.90 -20.89 13.34
N ILE A 108 -0.91 -20.23 14.50
CA ILE A 108 -1.51 -20.74 15.73
C ILE A 108 -3.02 -20.93 15.54
N ALA A 109 -3.71 -19.98 14.91
CA ALA A 109 -5.14 -20.11 14.62
C ALA A 109 -5.45 -21.33 13.74
N VAL A 110 -4.64 -21.57 12.70
CA VAL A 110 -4.80 -22.72 11.81
C VAL A 110 -4.51 -24.04 12.53
N GLU A 111 -3.38 -24.13 13.25
CA GLU A 111 -3.02 -25.34 14.02
C GLU A 111 -4.06 -25.65 15.10
N MET A 112 -4.60 -24.65 15.79
CA MET A 112 -5.64 -24.88 16.81
C MET A 112 -6.96 -25.40 16.21
N VAL A 113 -7.25 -25.11 14.94
CA VAL A 113 -8.39 -25.76 14.24
C VAL A 113 -8.08 -27.20 13.89
N GLU A 114 -6.85 -27.49 13.43
CA GLU A 114 -6.40 -28.86 13.13
C GLU A 114 -6.33 -29.75 14.38
N GLU A 115 -5.99 -29.15 15.52
CA GLU A 115 -6.00 -29.78 16.84
C GLU A 115 -7.42 -29.88 17.44
N GLU A 116 -8.47 -29.47 16.70
CA GLU A 116 -9.87 -29.44 17.13
C GLU A 116 -10.13 -28.59 18.38
N LEU A 117 -9.21 -27.69 18.73
CA LEU A 117 -9.33 -26.81 19.88
C LEU A 117 -10.29 -25.64 19.62
N ILE A 118 -10.28 -25.10 18.39
CA ILE A 118 -11.18 -24.02 17.97
C ILE A 118 -11.87 -24.36 16.64
N THR A 119 -13.00 -23.71 16.37
CA THR A 119 -13.71 -23.83 15.09
C THR A 119 -13.05 -22.96 14.03
N ARG A 120 -13.26 -23.28 12.74
CA ARG A 120 -12.84 -22.42 11.61
C ARG A 120 -13.33 -20.99 11.75
N LYS A 121 -14.56 -20.82 12.23
CA LYS A 121 -15.16 -19.50 12.47
C LYS A 121 -14.40 -18.73 13.54
N GLU A 122 -14.11 -19.36 14.67
CA GLU A 122 -13.31 -18.72 15.73
C GLU A 122 -11.91 -18.31 15.24
N ALA A 123 -11.26 -19.15 14.42
CA ALA A 123 -9.95 -18.82 13.83
C ALA A 123 -10.01 -17.57 12.95
N VAL A 124 -11.02 -17.48 12.06
CA VAL A 124 -11.21 -16.31 11.19
C VAL A 124 -11.46 -15.03 12.00
N TYR A 125 -12.26 -15.08 13.06
CA TYR A 125 -12.50 -13.91 13.92
C TYR A 125 -11.32 -13.52 14.80
N ARG A 126 -10.37 -14.44 15.02
CA ARG A 126 -9.20 -14.20 15.87
C ARG A 126 -8.12 -13.41 15.16
N VAL A 127 -7.88 -13.72 13.88
CA VAL A 127 -6.91 -12.99 13.05
C VAL A 127 -7.53 -11.67 12.62
N LYS A 128 -6.89 -10.57 13.00
CA LYS A 128 -7.36 -9.23 12.64
C LYS A 128 -6.96 -8.86 11.21
N PRO A 129 -7.74 -8.03 10.50
CA PRO A 129 -7.39 -7.59 9.14
C PRO A 129 -5.99 -6.96 9.04
N GLU A 130 -5.58 -6.17 10.05
CA GLU A 130 -4.27 -5.52 10.05
C GLU A 130 -3.11 -6.53 10.14
N GLN A 131 -3.38 -7.74 10.64
CA GLN A 131 -2.40 -8.84 10.66
C GLN A 131 -2.32 -9.55 9.30
N VAL A 132 -3.35 -9.47 8.46
CA VAL A 132 -3.29 -9.96 7.08
C VAL A 132 -2.47 -9.01 6.21
N ASP A 133 -2.58 -7.69 6.43
CA ASP A 133 -1.79 -6.68 5.72
C ASP A 133 -0.28 -6.91 5.85
N PHE A 134 0.18 -7.50 6.95
CA PHE A 134 1.57 -7.93 7.14
C PHE A 134 2.07 -8.78 5.97
N PHE A 135 1.21 -9.66 5.42
CA PHE A 135 1.58 -10.57 4.33
C PHE A 135 1.56 -9.93 2.94
N LEU A 136 1.07 -8.70 2.82
CA LEU A 136 0.96 -7.97 1.56
C LEU A 136 2.15 -7.04 1.32
N HIS A 137 2.87 -6.68 2.38
CA HIS A 137 3.93 -5.69 2.33
C HIS A 137 5.25 -6.24 2.87
N PRO A 138 6.40 -5.80 2.33
CA PRO A 138 7.70 -6.08 2.93
C PRO A 138 7.71 -5.65 4.40
N GLN A 139 8.49 -6.32 5.24
CA GLN A 139 8.61 -6.05 6.66
C GLN A 139 10.08 -5.93 7.04
N LEU A 140 10.43 -5.11 8.04
CA LEU A 140 11.80 -5.08 8.54
C LEU A 140 12.07 -6.37 9.32
N ASP A 141 13.26 -6.95 9.15
CA ASP A 141 13.65 -8.17 9.85
C ASP A 141 13.70 -7.94 11.37
N ALA A 142 12.91 -8.70 12.13
CA ALA A 142 12.78 -8.53 13.58
C ALA A 142 14.10 -8.76 14.35
N GLY A 143 15.05 -9.52 13.79
CA GLY A 143 16.38 -9.70 14.35
C GLY A 143 17.21 -8.42 14.21
N ALA A 144 17.21 -7.83 13.02
CA ALA A 144 17.92 -6.59 12.72
C ALA A 144 17.33 -5.38 13.47
N MET A 145 16.03 -5.39 13.75
CA MET A 145 15.33 -4.33 14.48
C MET A 145 15.74 -4.19 15.95
N LYS A 146 16.27 -5.25 16.58
CA LYS A 146 16.72 -5.19 17.98
C LYS A 146 17.90 -4.23 18.19
N GLU A 147 18.70 -4.00 17.15
CA GLU A 147 19.86 -3.09 17.16
C GLU A 147 19.56 -1.76 16.43
N ALA A 148 18.35 -1.61 15.88
CA ALA A 148 17.99 -0.46 15.07
C ALA A 148 17.78 0.79 15.92
N LYS A 149 18.51 1.87 15.60
CA LYS A 149 18.31 3.18 16.21
C LYS A 149 17.17 3.90 15.50
N LYS A 150 16.00 3.94 16.13
CA LYS A 150 14.89 4.82 15.72
C LYS A 150 15.35 6.28 15.77
N ILE A 151 15.17 7.00 14.66
CA ILE A 151 15.56 8.42 14.55
C ILE A 151 14.37 9.36 14.60
N ALA A 152 13.21 8.95 14.08
CA ALA A 152 12.00 9.77 14.10
C ALA A 152 10.73 8.91 14.07
N SER A 153 9.58 9.54 14.33
CA SER A 153 8.27 8.95 14.03
C SER A 153 7.26 9.95 13.48
N GLY A 154 6.33 9.44 12.68
CA GLY A 154 5.22 10.21 12.11
C GLY A 154 3.95 9.37 12.00
N LEU A 155 3.09 9.75 11.07
CA LEU A 155 1.84 9.05 10.83
C LEU A 155 2.07 7.85 9.92
N ASN A 156 1.66 6.68 10.39
CA ASN A 156 1.53 5.47 9.59
C ASN A 156 0.35 5.62 8.61
N VAL A 157 0.65 5.95 7.35
CA VAL A 157 -0.39 6.13 6.34
C VAL A 157 -0.47 4.99 5.36
N SER A 158 0.64 4.38 4.99
CA SER A 158 0.67 3.24 4.09
C SER A 158 1.61 2.18 4.66
N PRO A 159 1.11 0.97 4.94
CA PRO A 159 1.86 -0.07 5.66
C PRO A 159 3.03 -0.64 4.85
N GLY A 160 3.92 -1.33 5.55
CA GLY A 160 5.09 -1.99 4.98
C GLY A 160 6.43 -1.36 5.33
N ALA A 161 7.50 -2.04 4.96
CA ALA A 161 8.87 -1.64 5.14
C ALA A 161 9.47 -1.17 3.82
N ALA A 162 10.15 -0.03 3.84
CA ALA A 162 10.89 0.46 2.70
C ALA A 162 12.32 0.79 3.12
N VAL A 163 13.28 0.41 2.30
CA VAL A 163 14.70 0.63 2.56
C VAL A 163 15.33 1.19 1.30
N GLY A 164 16.06 2.28 1.42
CA GLY A 164 16.60 2.95 0.25
C GLY A 164 17.45 4.15 0.59
N MET A 165 18.13 4.64 -0.45
CA MET A 165 18.88 5.89 -0.42
C MET A 165 17.91 7.07 -0.45
N VAL A 166 18.15 8.09 0.37
CA VAL A 166 17.31 9.30 0.41
C VAL A 166 17.48 10.10 -0.86
N ALA A 167 16.37 10.46 -1.52
CA ALA A 167 16.32 11.43 -2.62
C ALA A 167 15.32 12.55 -2.29
N PHE A 168 15.70 13.80 -2.54
CA PHE A 168 14.92 14.99 -2.12
C PHE A 168 14.00 15.56 -3.21
N ASP A 169 14.02 15.01 -4.42
CA ASP A 169 13.17 15.41 -5.55
C ASP A 169 12.70 14.20 -6.38
N ALA A 170 11.56 14.36 -7.07
CA ALA A 170 10.89 13.28 -7.80
C ALA A 170 11.72 12.78 -9.00
N ASP A 171 12.35 13.69 -9.74
CA ASP A 171 13.14 13.38 -10.93
C ASP A 171 14.38 12.55 -10.58
N THR A 172 15.05 12.90 -9.49
CA THR A 172 16.20 12.15 -8.96
C THR A 172 15.75 10.78 -8.47
N ALA A 173 14.62 10.69 -7.76
CA ALA A 173 14.09 9.43 -7.30
C ALA A 173 13.76 8.48 -8.47
N GLU A 174 13.12 8.98 -9.53
CA GLU A 174 12.83 8.20 -10.73
C GLU A 174 14.11 7.79 -11.47
N ARG A 175 15.05 8.72 -11.66
CA ARG A 175 16.32 8.45 -12.34
C ARG A 175 17.11 7.36 -11.62
N TRP A 176 17.25 7.47 -10.30
CA TRP A 176 17.96 6.49 -9.50
C TRP A 176 17.29 5.11 -9.53
N ALA A 177 15.97 5.06 -9.40
CA ALA A 177 15.23 3.81 -9.41
C ALA A 177 15.21 3.13 -10.79
N LYS A 178 14.86 3.87 -11.85
CA LYS A 178 14.64 3.31 -13.20
C LYS A 178 15.92 3.18 -14.02
N GLN A 179 16.82 4.17 -13.96
CA GLN A 179 18.02 4.19 -14.82
C GLN A 179 19.22 3.56 -14.12
N GLU A 180 19.38 3.81 -12.82
CA GLU A 180 20.53 3.32 -12.04
C GLU A 180 20.22 2.03 -11.24
N GLY A 181 18.94 1.64 -11.14
CA GLY A 181 18.53 0.42 -10.43
C GLY A 181 18.73 0.49 -8.91
N LYS A 182 18.78 1.68 -8.33
CA LYS A 182 18.96 1.89 -6.89
C LYS A 182 17.62 1.84 -6.15
N GLN A 183 17.66 1.38 -4.91
CA GLN A 183 16.53 1.50 -3.99
C GLN A 183 16.49 2.91 -3.42
N VAL A 184 15.32 3.56 -3.47
CA VAL A 184 15.19 4.99 -3.13
C VAL A 184 14.05 5.22 -2.14
N ILE A 185 14.31 6.07 -1.15
CA ILE A 185 13.27 6.69 -0.32
C ILE A 185 13.13 8.14 -0.72
N MET A 186 11.94 8.53 -1.18
CA MET A 186 11.67 9.91 -1.55
C MET A 186 11.27 10.71 -0.32
N ALA A 187 12.08 11.72 0.03
CA ALA A 187 11.86 12.59 1.19
C ALA A 187 11.49 14.01 0.75
N ARG A 188 10.32 14.51 1.17
CA ARG A 188 9.80 15.83 0.76
C ARG A 188 9.13 16.55 1.93
N PRO A 189 9.12 17.89 2.00
CA PRO A 189 8.27 18.59 2.96
C PRO A 189 6.78 18.23 2.76
N GLU A 190 6.34 18.27 1.52
CA GLU A 190 5.02 17.87 1.04
C GLU A 190 5.15 17.44 -0.43
N THR A 191 4.27 16.53 -0.89
CA THR A 191 4.24 16.06 -2.29
C THR A 191 3.16 16.78 -3.08
N LYS A 192 3.36 16.95 -4.38
CA LYS A 192 2.42 17.54 -5.34
C LYS A 192 2.05 16.54 -6.46
N PRO A 193 1.02 16.79 -7.28
CA PRO A 193 0.68 15.94 -8.42
C PRO A 193 1.85 15.68 -9.37
N ASP A 194 2.71 16.69 -9.58
CA ASP A 194 3.92 16.55 -10.39
C ASP A 194 4.97 15.61 -9.79
N ASP A 195 4.86 15.24 -8.52
CA ASP A 195 5.82 14.35 -7.85
C ASP A 195 5.49 12.84 -8.07
N VAL A 196 4.36 12.51 -8.72
CA VAL A 196 3.82 11.14 -8.79
C VAL A 196 4.77 10.15 -9.47
N HIS A 197 5.50 10.55 -10.52
CA HIS A 197 6.47 9.66 -11.20
C HIS A 197 7.59 9.21 -10.25
N GLY A 198 8.13 10.12 -9.44
CA GLY A 198 9.12 9.82 -8.41
C GLY A 198 8.54 8.97 -7.27
N MET A 199 7.31 9.26 -6.85
CA MET A 199 6.62 8.48 -5.80
C MET A 199 6.35 7.04 -6.21
N LEU A 200 6.00 6.80 -7.48
CA LEU A 200 5.81 5.46 -8.03
C LEU A 200 7.13 4.69 -8.14
N ALA A 201 8.21 5.40 -8.47
CA ALA A 201 9.53 4.82 -8.65
C ALA A 201 10.22 4.50 -7.31
N ALA A 202 9.98 5.27 -6.26
CA ALA A 202 10.55 5.07 -4.94
C ALA A 202 10.04 3.79 -4.23
N GLU A 203 10.84 3.22 -3.35
CA GLU A 203 10.45 2.11 -2.46
C GLU A 203 9.54 2.58 -1.32
N GLY A 204 9.73 3.83 -0.87
CA GLY A 204 8.90 4.42 0.18
C GLY A 204 8.93 5.94 0.16
N ILE A 205 7.96 6.54 0.85
CA ILE A 205 7.74 7.99 0.87
C ILE A 205 7.82 8.50 2.30
N LEU A 206 8.60 9.57 2.50
CA LEU A 206 8.78 10.23 3.78
C LEU A 206 8.41 11.71 3.65
N THR A 207 7.52 12.22 4.50
CA THR A 207 7.25 13.66 4.53
C THR A 207 7.29 14.27 5.92
N SER A 208 7.80 15.50 6.02
CA SER A 208 7.80 16.24 7.30
C SER A 208 6.45 16.89 7.60
N LYS A 209 5.70 17.27 6.56
CA LYS A 209 4.35 17.83 6.68
C LYS A 209 3.33 16.93 6.00
N GLY A 210 2.06 17.15 6.34
CA GLY A 210 0.93 16.41 5.78
C GLY A 210 0.30 15.44 6.77
N GLY A 211 -1.03 15.34 6.74
CA GLY A 211 -1.79 14.40 7.55
C GLY A 211 -2.23 13.17 6.77
N ARG A 212 -3.09 12.35 7.38
CA ARG A 212 -3.72 11.18 6.74
C ARG A 212 -4.45 11.47 5.40
N PRO A 213 -5.06 12.65 5.16
CA PRO A 213 -5.68 12.97 3.87
C PRO A 213 -4.74 13.73 2.90
N SER A 214 -3.43 13.81 3.20
CA SER A 214 -2.49 14.51 2.32
C SER A 214 -2.30 13.79 0.99
N HIS A 215 -1.85 14.53 -0.04
CA HIS A 215 -1.53 13.98 -1.35
C HIS A 215 -0.57 12.76 -1.24
N ALA A 216 0.48 12.88 -0.42
CA ALA A 216 1.43 11.81 -0.16
C ALA A 216 0.75 10.54 0.36
N ALA A 217 -0.13 10.69 1.36
CA ALA A 217 -0.85 9.58 1.97
C ALA A 217 -1.84 8.91 1.00
N LEU A 218 -2.53 9.69 0.18
CA LEU A 218 -3.49 9.17 -0.81
C LEU A 218 -2.79 8.36 -1.89
N VAL A 219 -1.74 8.91 -2.50
CA VAL A 219 -0.98 8.26 -3.56
C VAL A 219 -0.25 7.02 -3.00
N ALA A 220 0.41 7.14 -1.84
CA ALA A 220 1.11 6.00 -1.23
C ALA A 220 0.18 4.81 -0.97
N ARG A 221 -1.03 5.05 -0.45
CA ARG A 221 -2.05 4.00 -0.24
C ARG A 221 -2.54 3.41 -1.55
N GLN A 222 -2.82 4.25 -2.53
CA GLN A 222 -3.35 3.82 -3.82
C GLN A 222 -2.39 2.87 -4.53
N PHE A 223 -1.09 3.08 -4.38
CA PHE A 223 -0.04 2.28 -5.04
C PHE A 223 0.68 1.31 -4.10
N GLY A 224 0.20 1.15 -2.86
CA GLY A 224 0.78 0.22 -1.89
C GLY A 224 2.23 0.50 -1.51
N LYS A 225 2.67 1.76 -1.61
CA LYS A 225 4.04 2.18 -1.25
C LYS A 225 4.11 2.49 0.24
N PRO A 226 5.02 1.88 1.02
CA PRO A 226 5.22 2.23 2.42
C PRO A 226 5.45 3.73 2.60
N ALA A 227 4.73 4.35 3.53
CA ALA A 227 4.85 5.78 3.74
C ALA A 227 4.64 6.22 5.18
N VAL A 228 5.53 7.11 5.62
CA VAL A 228 5.48 7.81 6.90
C VAL A 228 5.35 9.30 6.60
N VAL A 229 4.24 9.91 6.98
CA VAL A 229 3.96 11.32 6.68
C VAL A 229 3.82 12.15 7.94
N GLY A 230 4.07 13.44 7.84
CA GLY A 230 3.92 14.37 8.95
C GLY A 230 4.93 14.14 10.07
N VAL A 231 6.16 13.77 9.73
CA VAL A 231 7.26 13.64 10.69
C VAL A 231 7.72 15.03 11.12
N SER A 232 7.11 15.57 12.17
CA SER A 232 7.38 16.94 12.65
C SER A 232 8.81 17.15 13.16
N GLU A 233 9.50 16.07 13.53
CA GLU A 233 10.89 16.06 14.01
C GLU A 233 11.90 16.25 12.87
N LEU A 234 11.44 16.31 11.62
CA LEU A 234 12.26 16.29 10.42
C LEU A 234 12.20 17.64 9.69
N GLU A 235 13.34 18.31 9.58
CA GLU A 235 13.51 19.52 8.80
C GLU A 235 14.28 19.21 7.51
N LEU A 236 13.68 19.50 6.35
CA LEU A 236 14.33 19.30 5.05
C LEU A 236 14.85 20.63 4.49
N ASP A 237 16.13 20.66 4.12
CA ASP A 237 16.73 21.71 3.32
C ASP A 237 16.96 21.19 1.91
N LEU A 238 16.04 21.52 1.01
CA LEU A 238 16.09 21.09 -0.39
C LEU A 238 17.21 21.77 -1.19
N ILE A 239 17.72 22.92 -0.73
CA ILE A 239 18.82 23.64 -1.40
C ILE A 239 20.14 22.95 -1.06
N ALA A 240 20.35 22.65 0.22
CA ALA A 240 21.53 21.94 0.68
C ALA A 240 21.44 20.42 0.49
N ARG A 241 20.30 19.89 0.01
CA ARG A 241 20.01 18.46 -0.20
C ARG A 241 20.36 17.62 1.03
N LYS A 242 19.83 18.04 2.18
CA LYS A 242 20.00 17.36 3.47
C LYS A 242 18.72 17.46 4.31
N MET A 243 18.54 16.50 5.20
CA MET A 243 17.53 16.58 6.25
C MET A 243 18.15 16.47 7.64
N VAL A 244 17.57 17.20 8.59
CA VAL A 244 17.97 17.24 9.98
C VAL A 244 16.85 16.63 10.82
N VAL A 245 17.21 15.69 11.68
CA VAL A 245 16.28 15.04 12.61
C VAL A 245 16.62 15.46 14.03
N SER A 246 15.67 16.10 14.72
CA SER A 246 15.79 16.53 16.13
C SER A 246 17.13 17.25 16.43
N ASP A 247 17.54 18.17 15.55
CA ASP A 247 18.73 19.04 15.64
C ASP A 247 20.09 18.34 15.88
N SER A 248 20.18 17.03 15.66
CA SER A 248 21.37 16.25 16.06
C SER A 248 21.83 15.23 15.02
N ILE A 249 20.94 14.75 14.16
CA ILE A 249 21.27 13.78 13.12
C ILE A 249 21.08 14.46 11.75
N ILE A 250 22.15 14.51 10.96
CA ILE A 250 22.13 15.03 9.59
C ILE A 250 22.17 13.83 8.66
N ILE A 251 21.24 13.80 7.70
CA ILE A 251 21.14 12.77 6.67
C ILE A 251 21.25 13.47 5.32
N GLU A 252 22.27 13.10 4.56
CA GLU A 252 22.56 13.67 3.25
C GLU A 252 21.86 12.88 2.14
N GLU A 253 21.78 13.48 0.96
CA GLU A 253 21.27 12.76 -0.20
C GLU A 253 22.16 11.57 -0.55
N GLY A 254 21.53 10.40 -0.75
CA GLY A 254 22.24 9.15 -0.99
C GLY A 254 22.50 8.32 0.26
N ASP A 255 22.29 8.87 1.46
CA ASP A 255 22.37 8.10 2.70
C ASP A 255 21.23 7.09 2.80
N TRP A 256 21.51 5.97 3.47
CA TRP A 256 20.53 4.90 3.67
C TRP A 256 19.64 5.16 4.87
N ILE A 257 18.33 5.05 4.64
CA ILE A 257 17.33 4.99 5.70
C ILE A 257 16.40 3.82 5.48
N SER A 258 15.75 3.41 6.56
CA SER A 258 14.69 2.41 6.55
C SER A 258 13.44 2.98 7.19
N LEU A 259 12.29 2.72 6.58
CA LEU A 259 10.97 3.14 7.01
C LEU A 259 10.16 1.92 7.42
N ASP A 260 9.43 2.05 8.52
CA ASP A 260 8.31 1.19 8.85
C ASP A 260 7.02 2.03 8.72
N GLY A 261 6.36 1.89 7.57
CA GLY A 261 5.08 2.53 7.28
C GLY A 261 3.90 1.95 8.08
N THR A 262 4.06 0.78 8.72
CA THR A 262 3.06 0.16 9.58
C THR A 262 3.04 0.82 10.95
N LEU A 263 4.22 0.98 11.55
CA LEU A 263 4.41 1.64 12.86
C LEU A 263 4.54 3.17 12.75
N GLY A 264 4.88 3.69 11.57
CA GLY A 264 5.14 5.11 11.36
C GLY A 264 6.53 5.52 11.85
N GLU A 265 7.52 4.63 11.76
CA GLU A 265 8.85 4.83 12.33
C GLU A 265 9.94 4.93 11.26
N VAL A 266 10.96 5.72 11.56
CA VAL A 266 12.10 5.97 10.68
C VAL A 266 13.38 5.54 11.40
N TYR A 267 14.23 4.80 10.70
CA TYR A 267 15.48 4.24 11.22
C TYR A 267 16.66 4.65 10.33
N LEU A 268 17.81 4.90 10.96
CA LEU A 268 19.04 5.21 10.25
C LEU A 268 19.75 3.93 9.81
N GLY A 269 20.12 3.84 8.53
CA GLY A 269 20.84 2.72 7.96
C GLY A 269 19.97 1.78 7.11
N GLN A 270 20.63 0.76 6.57
CA GLN A 270 20.05 -0.24 5.70
C GLN A 270 19.72 -1.50 6.51
N PHE A 271 18.43 -1.74 6.76
CA PHE A 271 17.98 -2.95 7.42
C PHE A 271 17.47 -3.96 6.39
N PRO A 272 17.71 -5.27 6.55
CA PRO A 272 17.16 -6.27 5.66
C PRO A 272 15.64 -6.29 5.78
N THR A 273 14.96 -6.36 4.64
CA THR A 273 13.51 -6.58 4.58
C THR A 273 13.22 -8.05 4.28
N VAL A 274 12.15 -8.55 4.89
CA VAL A 274 11.56 -9.84 4.56
C VAL A 274 10.25 -9.55 3.87
N VAL A 275 10.07 -10.05 2.66
CA VAL A 275 8.75 -10.05 2.00
C VAL A 275 8.04 -11.31 2.47
N PRO A 276 7.00 -11.20 3.32
CA PRO A 276 6.27 -12.39 3.72
C PRO A 276 5.55 -12.94 2.50
N ASP A 277 5.60 -14.26 2.34
CA ASP A 277 4.98 -14.91 1.19
C ASP A 277 3.45 -14.92 1.38
N ILE A 278 2.72 -14.23 0.51
CA ILE A 278 1.25 -14.29 0.49
C ILE A 278 0.75 -15.72 0.21
N LYS A 279 1.60 -16.57 -0.40
CA LYS A 279 1.34 -17.99 -0.60
C LYS A 279 1.62 -18.82 0.65
N ASN A 280 1.77 -18.19 1.82
CA ASN A 280 1.87 -18.88 3.08
C ASN A 280 0.71 -19.88 3.23
N PRO A 281 0.99 -21.18 3.45
CA PRO A 281 -0.06 -22.20 3.52
C PRO A 281 -1.09 -21.95 4.63
N GLY A 282 -0.67 -21.37 5.75
CA GLY A 282 -1.55 -20.99 6.84
C GLY A 282 -2.51 -19.86 6.44
N LEU A 283 -1.99 -18.83 5.77
CA LEU A 283 -2.81 -17.72 5.29
C LEU A 283 -3.83 -18.19 4.24
N ILE A 284 -3.40 -18.95 3.23
CA ILE A 284 -4.31 -19.49 2.20
C ILE A 284 -5.45 -20.30 2.84
N LYS A 285 -5.12 -21.13 3.84
CA LYS A 285 -6.11 -21.97 4.53
C LYS A 285 -7.07 -21.15 5.38
N LEU A 286 -6.60 -20.09 6.03
CA LEU A 286 -7.45 -19.15 6.75
C LEU A 286 -8.38 -18.38 5.80
N LEU A 287 -7.85 -17.91 4.67
CA LEU A 287 -8.62 -17.19 3.66
C LEU A 287 -9.69 -18.10 3.02
N SER A 288 -9.39 -19.37 2.76
CA SER A 288 -10.40 -20.30 2.23
C SER A 288 -11.57 -20.52 3.20
N TRP A 289 -11.31 -20.59 4.52
CA TRP A 289 -12.38 -20.58 5.52
C TRP A 289 -13.15 -19.27 5.55
N THR A 290 -12.47 -18.16 5.30
CA THR A 290 -13.10 -16.83 5.23
C THR A 290 -14.06 -16.76 4.04
N ASP A 291 -13.67 -17.31 2.88
CA ASP A 291 -14.51 -17.42 1.69
C ASP A 291 -15.74 -18.31 1.93
N GLU A 292 -15.60 -19.42 2.68
CA GLU A 292 -16.74 -20.27 3.06
C GLU A 292 -17.74 -19.56 3.98
N ILE A 293 -17.28 -18.61 4.81
CA ILE A 293 -18.09 -17.96 5.86
C ILE A 293 -18.70 -16.64 5.38
N ARG A 294 -18.01 -15.91 4.50
CA ARG A 294 -18.47 -14.58 4.06
C ARG A 294 -19.73 -14.68 3.21
N LYS A 295 -20.54 -13.63 3.26
CA LYS A 295 -21.74 -13.47 2.42
C LYS A 295 -21.53 -12.48 1.28
N LEU A 296 -20.63 -11.51 1.46
CA LEU A 296 -20.33 -10.48 0.48
C LEU A 296 -19.30 -11.01 -0.51
N GLY A 297 -19.48 -10.65 -1.78
CA GLY A 297 -18.44 -10.82 -2.78
C GLY A 297 -17.29 -9.83 -2.55
N VAL A 298 -16.08 -10.21 -2.95
CA VAL A 298 -14.89 -9.34 -2.89
C VAL A 298 -14.41 -9.08 -4.30
N TRP A 299 -14.65 -7.86 -4.78
CA TRP A 299 -14.31 -7.43 -6.13
C TRP A 299 -13.20 -6.37 -6.05
N ALA A 300 -12.44 -6.23 -7.13
CA ALA A 300 -11.31 -5.32 -7.18
C ALA A 300 -11.61 -4.03 -7.95
N ASN A 301 -10.87 -2.98 -7.61
CA ASN A 301 -10.83 -1.74 -8.35
C ASN A 301 -9.59 -1.77 -9.23
N ALA A 302 -9.73 -2.10 -10.52
CA ALA A 302 -8.59 -2.20 -11.43
C ALA A 302 -8.95 -1.64 -12.81
N GLY A 303 -8.06 -0.83 -13.36
CA GLY A 303 -8.19 -0.28 -14.72
C GLY A 303 -7.26 -0.94 -15.74
N TYR A 304 -6.18 -1.57 -15.29
CA TYR A 304 -5.16 -2.16 -16.16
C TYR A 304 -5.17 -3.70 -16.09
N PRO A 305 -4.81 -4.40 -17.18
CA PRO A 305 -4.74 -5.85 -17.21
C PRO A 305 -3.83 -6.46 -16.14
N ARG A 306 -2.69 -5.81 -15.87
CA ARG A 306 -1.74 -6.25 -14.82
C ARG A 306 -2.37 -6.23 -13.44
N ASP A 307 -3.09 -5.16 -13.12
CA ASP A 307 -3.70 -4.98 -11.79
C ASP A 307 -4.88 -5.94 -11.61
N ALA A 308 -5.65 -6.17 -12.67
CA ALA A 308 -6.74 -7.15 -12.68
C ALA A 308 -6.22 -8.59 -12.48
N GLN A 309 -5.11 -8.94 -13.15
CA GLN A 309 -4.45 -10.23 -12.96
C GLN A 309 -3.98 -10.41 -11.51
N GLY A 310 -3.30 -9.40 -10.93
CA GLY A 310 -2.87 -9.45 -9.54
C GLY A 310 -4.05 -9.57 -8.56
N ALA A 311 -5.13 -8.83 -8.80
CA ALA A 311 -6.35 -8.92 -8.00
C ALA A 311 -6.97 -10.32 -8.06
N ARG A 312 -7.02 -10.93 -9.24
CA ARG A 312 -7.51 -12.30 -9.43
C ARG A 312 -6.65 -13.32 -8.70
N GLU A 313 -5.33 -13.17 -8.73
CA GLU A 313 -4.40 -14.03 -7.98
C GLU A 313 -4.61 -13.93 -6.46
N TYR A 314 -5.11 -12.80 -5.97
CA TYR A 314 -5.50 -12.61 -4.56
C TYR A 314 -6.93 -13.05 -4.24
N GLY A 315 -7.66 -13.61 -5.21
CA GLY A 315 -9.00 -14.16 -5.01
C GLY A 315 -10.15 -13.18 -5.31
N ALA A 316 -9.89 -12.08 -6.01
CA ALA A 316 -10.96 -11.18 -6.45
C ALA A 316 -11.93 -11.91 -7.40
N GLU A 317 -13.22 -11.77 -7.13
CA GLU A 317 -14.28 -12.47 -7.87
C GLU A 317 -14.76 -11.71 -9.11
N GLY A 318 -14.19 -10.54 -9.38
CA GLY A 318 -14.58 -9.64 -10.45
C GLY A 318 -13.94 -8.26 -10.29
N ILE A 319 -14.17 -7.38 -11.27
CA ILE A 319 -13.81 -5.97 -11.20
C ILE A 319 -15.06 -5.15 -10.89
N GLY A 320 -15.10 -4.53 -9.72
CA GLY A 320 -16.24 -3.70 -9.27
C GLY A 320 -16.24 -2.30 -9.86
N ILE A 321 -15.05 -1.80 -10.23
CA ILE A 321 -14.90 -0.50 -10.87
C ILE A 321 -13.60 -0.47 -11.69
N CYS A 322 -13.76 -0.50 -13.00
CA CYS A 322 -12.74 -0.11 -13.96
C CYS A 322 -12.96 1.36 -14.34
N ARG A 323 -12.01 2.22 -13.97
CA ARG A 323 -12.03 3.65 -14.23
C ARG A 323 -11.41 3.95 -15.60
N THR A 324 -12.24 4.29 -16.58
CA THR A 324 -11.77 4.55 -17.95
C THR A 324 -10.93 5.81 -18.07
N GLU A 325 -10.99 6.71 -17.10
CA GLU A 325 -10.22 7.96 -17.09
C GLU A 325 -8.71 7.73 -17.09
N HIS A 326 -8.27 6.75 -16.31
CA HIS A 326 -6.84 6.43 -16.20
C HIS A 326 -6.29 5.95 -17.55
N MET A 327 -7.12 5.30 -18.37
CA MET A 327 -6.77 4.90 -19.73
C MET A 327 -6.64 6.11 -20.67
N PHE A 328 -7.19 7.29 -20.35
CA PHE A 328 -7.05 8.49 -21.17
C PHE A 328 -5.84 9.34 -20.77
N PHE A 329 -5.40 9.25 -19.50
CA PHE A 329 -4.25 9.99 -18.97
C PHE A 329 -2.89 9.45 -19.44
N GLU A 330 -2.84 8.35 -20.18
CA GLU A 330 -1.59 7.84 -20.75
C GLU A 330 -0.98 8.84 -21.75
N ALA A 331 0.34 9.01 -21.69
CA ALA A 331 1.07 10.03 -22.45
C ALA A 331 0.84 9.95 -23.97
N GLU A 332 0.66 8.75 -24.52
CA GLU A 332 0.41 8.55 -25.95
C GLU A 332 -1.00 8.98 -26.39
N ARG A 333 -1.96 9.01 -25.44
CA ARG A 333 -3.38 9.27 -25.70
C ARG A 333 -3.78 10.70 -25.38
N MET A 334 -3.08 11.32 -24.42
CA MET A 334 -3.32 12.71 -24.02
C MET A 334 -3.41 13.69 -25.21
N PRO A 335 -2.50 13.66 -26.21
CA PRO A 335 -2.62 14.54 -27.38
C PRO A 335 -3.89 14.33 -28.20
N ILE A 336 -4.41 13.10 -28.24
CA ILE A 336 -5.63 12.75 -28.98
C ILE A 336 -6.87 13.23 -28.20
N VAL A 337 -6.88 13.04 -26.89
CA VAL A 337 -7.93 13.55 -25.99
C VAL A 337 -7.97 15.07 -26.02
N GLN A 338 -6.83 15.74 -25.96
CA GLN A 338 -6.73 17.20 -26.09
C GLN A 338 -7.28 17.65 -27.45
N ARG A 339 -6.92 16.98 -28.55
CA ARG A 339 -7.49 17.29 -29.88
C ARG A 339 -9.01 17.16 -29.92
N MET A 340 -9.56 16.13 -29.27
CA MET A 340 -11.01 15.95 -29.13
C MET A 340 -11.65 17.13 -28.36
N ILE A 341 -11.03 17.58 -27.28
CA ILE A 341 -11.53 18.69 -26.45
C ILE A 341 -11.44 20.03 -27.19
N MET A 342 -10.38 20.22 -27.97
CA MET A 342 -10.13 21.43 -28.77
C MET A 342 -10.95 21.49 -30.07
N ALA A 343 -11.58 20.38 -30.48
CA ALA A 343 -12.33 20.30 -31.73
C ALA A 343 -13.54 21.25 -31.74
N ARG A 344 -13.63 22.10 -32.77
CA ARG A 344 -14.74 23.06 -32.94
C ARG A 344 -15.93 22.45 -33.66
N HIS A 345 -15.69 21.37 -34.40
CA HIS A 345 -16.71 20.69 -35.20
C HIS A 345 -16.86 19.23 -34.78
N THR A 346 -18.07 18.70 -34.91
CA THR A 346 -18.38 17.30 -34.60
C THR A 346 -17.55 16.32 -35.42
N LEU A 347 -17.17 16.68 -36.65
CA LEU A 347 -16.34 15.84 -37.52
C LEU A 347 -14.91 15.67 -36.95
N GLU A 348 -14.25 16.77 -36.60
CA GLU A 348 -12.91 16.76 -35.99
C GLU A 348 -12.90 15.99 -34.67
N ARG A 349 -13.95 16.17 -33.84
CA ARG A 349 -14.13 15.42 -32.60
C ARG A 349 -14.23 13.93 -32.88
N LYS A 350 -15.02 13.54 -33.89
CA LYS A 350 -15.21 12.15 -34.27
C LYS A 350 -13.91 11.52 -34.77
N GLU A 351 -13.11 12.24 -35.55
CA GLU A 351 -11.79 11.74 -36.00
C GLU A 351 -10.84 11.48 -34.82
N ALA A 352 -10.85 12.33 -33.79
CA ALA A 352 -10.08 12.11 -32.58
C ALA A 352 -10.62 10.90 -31.78
N LEU A 353 -11.94 10.75 -31.65
CA LEU A 353 -12.57 9.59 -31.01
C LEU A 353 -12.29 8.27 -31.75
N ASP A 354 -12.29 8.29 -33.08
CA ASP A 354 -11.96 7.12 -33.91
C ASP A 354 -10.49 6.70 -33.73
N GLN A 355 -9.59 7.62 -33.39
CA GLN A 355 -8.20 7.32 -33.01
C GLN A 355 -8.10 6.72 -31.59
N LEU A 356 -8.95 7.14 -30.66
CA LEU A 356 -8.99 6.60 -29.29
C LEU A 356 -9.59 5.20 -29.23
N LEU A 357 -10.59 4.90 -30.08
CA LEU A 357 -11.31 3.63 -30.13
C LEU A 357 -10.40 2.39 -30.12
N PRO A 358 -9.42 2.22 -31.03
CA PRO A 358 -8.58 1.01 -31.05
C PRO A 358 -7.69 0.89 -29.81
N LEU A 359 -7.27 1.99 -29.20
CA LEU A 359 -6.43 1.99 -28.00
C LEU A 359 -7.24 1.52 -26.79
N GLN A 360 -8.41 2.11 -26.58
CA GLN A 360 -9.30 1.73 -25.48
C GLN A 360 -9.81 0.29 -25.63
N ARG A 361 -10.10 -0.15 -26.87
CA ARG A 361 -10.47 -1.53 -27.16
C ARG A 361 -9.36 -2.50 -26.77
N GLY A 362 -8.10 -2.17 -27.07
CA GLY A 362 -6.94 -2.98 -26.67
C GLY A 362 -6.83 -3.16 -25.15
N ASP A 363 -7.09 -2.12 -24.38
CA ASP A 363 -7.09 -2.23 -22.91
C ASP A 363 -8.17 -3.16 -22.40
N PHE A 364 -9.40 -3.02 -22.92
CA PHE A 364 -10.51 -3.89 -22.53
C PHE A 364 -10.29 -5.33 -22.95
N GLU A 365 -9.67 -5.59 -24.11
CA GLU A 365 -9.26 -6.94 -24.50
C GLU A 365 -8.29 -7.54 -23.47
N GLY A 366 -7.28 -6.77 -23.04
CA GLY A 366 -6.35 -7.20 -22.00
C GLY A 366 -7.07 -7.44 -20.67
N LEU A 367 -8.00 -6.57 -20.29
CA LEU A 367 -8.76 -6.65 -19.05
C LEU A 367 -9.67 -7.88 -19.00
N PHE A 368 -10.41 -8.14 -20.08
CA PHE A 368 -11.28 -9.32 -20.18
C PHE A 368 -10.50 -10.62 -20.18
N ARG A 369 -9.32 -10.66 -20.81
CA ARG A 369 -8.44 -11.84 -20.77
C ARG A 369 -7.90 -12.10 -19.35
N ALA A 370 -7.51 -11.05 -18.63
CA ALA A 370 -7.06 -11.19 -17.24
C ALA A 370 -8.19 -11.73 -16.34
N MET A 371 -9.43 -11.32 -16.60
CA MET A 371 -10.63 -11.67 -15.82
C MET A 371 -11.49 -12.76 -16.47
N ASP A 372 -10.90 -13.67 -17.25
CA ASP A 372 -11.61 -14.78 -17.89
C ASP A 372 -12.49 -15.55 -16.89
N GLY A 373 -13.81 -15.58 -17.13
CA GLY A 373 -14.82 -16.22 -16.28
C GLY A 373 -15.39 -15.33 -15.16
N HIS A 374 -14.99 -14.06 -15.09
CA HIS A 374 -15.41 -13.13 -14.04
C HIS A 374 -16.03 -11.84 -14.58
N PRO A 375 -16.99 -11.22 -13.85
CA PRO A 375 -17.60 -9.95 -14.22
C PRO A 375 -16.62 -8.79 -14.16
N VAL A 376 -16.77 -7.86 -15.12
CA VAL A 376 -15.97 -6.63 -15.19
C VAL A 376 -16.90 -5.43 -15.37
N ILE A 377 -17.06 -4.64 -14.31
CA ILE A 377 -17.83 -3.38 -14.31
C ILE A 377 -16.93 -2.24 -14.78
N ILE A 378 -17.28 -1.66 -15.92
CA ILE A 378 -16.55 -0.58 -16.56
C ILE A 378 -17.33 0.71 -16.38
N ARG A 379 -16.74 1.66 -15.65
CA ARG A 379 -17.30 2.99 -15.46
C ARG A 379 -16.92 3.88 -16.64
N LEU A 380 -17.92 4.45 -17.28
CA LEU A 380 -17.71 5.47 -18.32
C LEU A 380 -17.02 6.71 -17.74
N ILE A 381 -16.54 7.57 -18.63
CA ILE A 381 -15.76 8.76 -18.26
C ILE A 381 -16.51 9.66 -17.26
N ASP A 382 -15.84 9.97 -16.16
CA ASP A 382 -16.37 10.74 -15.03
C ASP A 382 -15.85 12.19 -14.89
N PRO A 383 -14.58 12.55 -15.16
CA PRO A 383 -14.03 13.86 -14.84
C PRO A 383 -14.46 14.90 -15.88
N PRO A 384 -14.50 16.18 -15.46
CA PRO A 384 -14.72 17.28 -16.38
C PRO A 384 -13.55 17.41 -17.36
N LEU A 385 -13.84 17.90 -18.57
CA LEU A 385 -12.86 17.93 -19.66
C LEU A 385 -11.62 18.81 -19.39
N HIS A 386 -11.74 19.82 -18.53
CA HIS A 386 -10.61 20.68 -18.18
C HIS A 386 -9.50 19.94 -17.43
N GLU A 387 -9.77 18.79 -16.79
CA GLU A 387 -8.73 17.97 -16.14
C GLU A 387 -7.75 17.32 -17.15
N PHE A 388 -8.09 17.27 -18.44
CA PHE A 388 -7.21 16.75 -19.49
C PHE A 388 -6.42 17.85 -20.23
N LEU A 389 -6.64 19.12 -19.85
CA LEU A 389 -5.95 20.27 -20.42
C LEU A 389 -4.86 20.78 -19.44
N PRO A 390 -3.82 21.48 -19.93
CA PRO A 390 -2.87 22.17 -19.04
C PRO A 390 -3.60 23.14 -18.10
N SER A 391 -3.04 23.36 -16.91
CA SER A 391 -3.70 24.23 -15.92
C SER A 391 -3.78 25.68 -16.40
N PHE A 392 -4.80 26.40 -15.92
CA PHE A 392 -5.00 27.82 -16.26
C PHE A 392 -3.77 28.64 -15.87
N GLU A 393 -3.23 28.40 -14.67
CA GLU A 393 -2.05 29.08 -14.15
C GLU A 393 -0.81 28.80 -15.02
N GLU A 394 -0.58 27.55 -15.42
CA GLU A 394 0.54 27.18 -16.32
C GLU A 394 0.43 27.85 -17.69
N LEU A 395 -0.78 27.89 -18.28
CA LEU A 395 -0.99 28.50 -19.59
C LEU A 395 -0.76 30.02 -19.53
N VAL A 396 -1.27 30.70 -18.50
CA VAL A 396 -1.09 32.15 -18.31
C VAL A 396 0.37 32.50 -18.07
N GLN A 397 1.05 31.77 -17.18
CA GLN A 397 2.48 31.98 -16.91
C GLN A 397 3.32 31.70 -18.15
N GLY A 398 3.09 30.56 -18.80
CA GLY A 398 3.81 30.18 -20.02
C GLY A 398 3.62 31.19 -21.14
N LEU A 399 2.41 31.72 -21.34
CA LEU A 399 2.13 32.78 -22.31
C LEU A 399 2.81 34.10 -21.95
N ALA A 400 2.82 34.49 -20.68
CA ALA A 400 3.51 35.69 -20.23
C ALA A 400 5.02 35.58 -20.50
N ASP A 401 5.64 34.46 -20.13
CA ASP A 401 7.06 34.20 -20.35
C ASP A 401 7.42 34.17 -21.84
N LEU A 402 6.62 33.50 -22.67
CA LEU A 402 6.79 33.48 -24.13
C LEU A 402 6.71 34.88 -24.73
N LYS A 403 5.74 35.69 -24.33
CA LYS A 403 5.59 37.07 -24.81
C LYS A 403 6.77 37.95 -24.41
N VAL A 404 7.31 37.79 -23.21
CA VAL A 404 8.53 38.50 -22.76
C VAL A 404 9.74 38.04 -23.55
N ARG A 405 9.96 36.72 -23.69
CA ARG A 405 11.08 36.17 -24.48
C ARG A 405 11.04 36.60 -25.94
N THR A 406 9.84 36.75 -26.50
CA THR A 406 9.66 37.22 -27.89
C THR A 406 10.25 38.61 -28.14
N GLN A 407 10.32 39.46 -27.10
CA GLN A 407 10.97 40.78 -27.19
C GLN A 407 12.50 40.70 -27.33
N HIS A 408 13.08 39.54 -27.05
CA HIS A 408 14.53 39.29 -27.05
C HIS A 408 14.98 38.35 -28.19
N PHE A 409 14.09 37.91 -29.07
CA PHE A 409 14.50 37.13 -30.25
C PHE A 409 15.09 38.03 -31.33
N HIS A 410 16.16 37.55 -31.97
CA HIS A 410 16.95 38.33 -32.92
C HIS A 410 16.84 37.82 -34.36
N THR A 411 16.23 36.65 -34.55
CA THR A 411 16.02 36.06 -35.88
C THR A 411 14.53 35.92 -36.19
N LEU A 412 14.17 36.08 -37.47
CA LEU A 412 12.80 35.89 -37.96
C LEU A 412 12.28 34.47 -37.66
N SER A 413 13.14 33.46 -37.77
CA SER A 413 12.76 32.06 -37.52
C SER A 413 12.37 31.81 -36.04
N GLU A 414 13.07 32.44 -35.09
CA GLU A 414 12.73 32.35 -33.67
C GLU A 414 11.41 33.05 -33.37
N ILE A 415 11.19 34.21 -33.98
CA ILE A 415 9.94 34.98 -33.83
C ILE A 415 8.75 34.19 -34.40
N ASP A 416 8.87 33.63 -35.60
CA ASP A 416 7.79 32.86 -36.22
C ASP A 416 7.45 31.59 -35.41
N SER A 417 8.46 30.90 -34.89
CA SER A 417 8.26 29.74 -34.00
C SER A 417 7.56 30.12 -32.70
N ALA A 418 7.97 31.23 -32.08
CA ALA A 418 7.37 31.71 -30.84
C ALA A 418 5.92 32.19 -31.06
N LEU A 419 5.62 32.85 -32.17
CA LEU A 419 4.26 33.25 -32.52
C LEU A 419 3.34 32.04 -32.76
N ALA A 420 3.86 30.97 -33.39
CA ALA A 420 3.12 29.73 -33.54
C ALA A 420 2.81 29.08 -32.18
N GLU A 421 3.80 29.01 -31.28
CA GLU A 421 3.60 28.47 -29.93
C GLU A 421 2.62 29.32 -29.09
N ILE A 422 2.74 30.64 -29.16
CA ILE A 422 1.81 31.58 -28.49
C ILE A 422 0.38 31.32 -28.96
N ARG A 423 0.17 31.15 -30.27
CA ARG A 423 -1.16 30.89 -30.82
C ARG A 423 -1.76 29.60 -30.27
N VAL A 424 -0.98 28.51 -30.26
CA VAL A 424 -1.42 27.23 -29.69
C VAL A 424 -1.80 27.37 -28.22
N LYS A 425 -0.95 28.01 -27.40
CA LYS A 425 -1.24 28.21 -25.97
C LYS A 425 -2.42 29.13 -25.73
N GLN A 426 -2.64 30.13 -26.60
CA GLN A 426 -3.82 30.99 -26.55
C GLN A 426 -5.10 30.21 -26.85
N ASP A 427 -5.08 29.34 -27.87
CA ASP A 427 -6.22 28.48 -28.20
C ASP A 427 -6.56 27.58 -27.00
N TYR A 428 -5.55 26.94 -26.38
CA TYR A 428 -5.74 26.16 -25.15
C TYR A 428 -6.31 27.00 -24.00
N LEU A 429 -5.79 28.21 -23.79
CA LEU A 429 -6.25 29.08 -22.71
C LEU A 429 -7.72 29.47 -22.89
N GLU A 430 -8.13 29.81 -24.12
CA GLU A 430 -9.53 30.13 -24.45
C GLU A 430 -10.44 28.93 -24.12
N GLN A 431 -10.02 27.72 -24.47
CA GLN A 431 -10.79 26.51 -24.18
C GLN A 431 -10.83 26.17 -22.69
N VAL A 432 -9.71 26.32 -21.97
CA VAL A 432 -9.65 26.12 -20.52
C VAL A 432 -10.55 27.12 -19.80
N GLU A 433 -10.56 28.40 -20.21
CA GLU A 433 -11.46 29.42 -19.67
C GLU A 433 -12.94 29.06 -19.92
N ALA A 434 -13.27 28.59 -21.11
CA ALA A 434 -14.64 28.19 -21.47
C ALA A 434 -15.13 26.97 -20.65
N LEU A 435 -14.23 26.04 -20.34
CA LEU A 435 -14.51 24.82 -19.56
C LEU A 435 -14.28 25.01 -18.05
N ARG A 436 -13.83 26.19 -17.62
CA ARG A 436 -13.49 26.46 -16.21
C ARG A 436 -14.74 26.50 -15.37
N GLU A 437 -14.72 25.74 -14.28
CA GLU A 437 -15.82 25.67 -13.33
C GLU A 437 -15.37 26.17 -11.97
N GLN A 438 -16.29 26.82 -11.22
CA GLN A 438 -16.00 27.21 -9.84
C GLN A 438 -15.88 25.99 -8.92
N ASN A 439 -16.68 24.94 -9.18
CA ASN A 439 -16.72 23.72 -8.38
C ASN A 439 -16.72 22.47 -9.30
N PRO A 440 -15.54 22.04 -9.81
CA PRO A 440 -15.42 20.91 -10.73
C PRO A 440 -16.05 19.60 -10.25
N MET A 441 -16.04 19.35 -8.93
CA MET A 441 -16.67 18.16 -8.33
C MET A 441 -18.18 18.08 -8.61
N LEU A 442 -18.86 19.23 -8.75
CA LEU A 442 -20.31 19.31 -8.96
C LEU A 442 -20.68 19.77 -10.39
N GLY A 443 -19.70 19.89 -11.28
CA GLY A 443 -19.86 20.49 -12.59
C GLY A 443 -20.25 19.52 -13.71
N THR A 444 -19.71 19.79 -14.90
CA THR A 444 -20.05 19.17 -16.18
C THR A 444 -19.22 17.90 -16.38
N ARG A 445 -19.63 16.85 -15.69
CA ARG A 445 -18.87 15.60 -15.55
C ARG A 445 -19.81 14.39 -15.54
N GLY A 446 -19.28 13.18 -15.64
CA GLY A 446 -20.03 11.93 -15.62
C GLY A 446 -21.18 11.87 -16.63
N VAL A 447 -22.36 11.42 -16.21
CA VAL A 447 -23.55 11.29 -17.08
C VAL A 447 -23.89 12.59 -17.84
N ARG A 448 -23.67 13.75 -17.22
CA ARG A 448 -23.96 15.06 -17.83
C ARG A 448 -23.07 15.30 -19.05
N LEU A 449 -21.80 14.93 -18.94
CA LEU A 449 -20.86 15.00 -20.05
C LEU A 449 -21.28 14.02 -21.16
N GLY A 450 -21.68 12.80 -20.80
CA GLY A 450 -22.19 11.81 -21.74
C GLY A 450 -23.46 12.24 -22.49
N ILE A 451 -24.32 13.05 -21.86
CA ILE A 451 -25.51 13.64 -22.49
C ILE A 451 -25.12 14.79 -23.45
N LEU A 452 -24.18 15.64 -23.05
CA LEU A 452 -23.73 16.79 -23.86
C LEU A 452 -22.87 16.37 -25.06
N ILE A 453 -22.11 15.29 -24.91
CA ILE A 453 -21.21 14.74 -25.94
C ILE A 453 -21.52 13.24 -26.11
N PRO A 454 -22.63 12.87 -26.77
CA PRO A 454 -23.03 11.46 -26.92
C PRO A 454 -22.00 10.61 -27.65
N GLU A 455 -21.23 11.22 -28.56
CA GLU A 455 -20.19 10.53 -29.33
C GLU A 455 -19.11 9.90 -28.42
N LEU A 456 -18.84 10.52 -27.27
CA LEU A 456 -17.86 10.03 -26.30
C LEU A 456 -18.34 8.73 -25.65
N THR A 457 -19.59 8.72 -25.15
CA THR A 457 -20.23 7.51 -24.62
C THR A 457 -20.33 6.42 -25.68
N GLN A 458 -20.72 6.76 -26.92
CA GLN A 458 -20.82 5.81 -28.02
C GLN A 458 -19.47 5.15 -28.34
N MET A 459 -18.39 5.94 -28.38
CA MET A 459 -17.04 5.43 -28.60
C MET A 459 -16.63 4.45 -27.48
N GLN A 460 -16.84 4.81 -26.22
CA GLN A 460 -16.49 3.94 -25.09
C GLN A 460 -17.28 2.63 -25.09
N VAL A 461 -18.61 2.71 -25.27
CA VAL A 461 -19.47 1.54 -25.32
C VAL A 461 -19.10 0.64 -26.51
N ARG A 462 -18.76 1.23 -27.65
CA ARG A 462 -18.28 0.49 -28.81
C ARG A 462 -16.95 -0.23 -28.52
N ALA A 463 -15.99 0.44 -27.89
CA ALA A 463 -14.72 -0.17 -27.50
C ALA A 463 -14.92 -1.37 -26.57
N ILE A 464 -15.80 -1.25 -25.57
CA ILE A 464 -16.14 -2.31 -24.60
C ILE A 464 -16.71 -3.53 -25.32
N PHE A 465 -17.75 -3.36 -26.14
CA PHE A 465 -18.42 -4.48 -26.77
C PHE A 465 -17.63 -5.08 -27.94
N GLU A 466 -16.84 -4.28 -28.68
CA GLU A 466 -15.91 -4.83 -29.68
C GLU A 466 -14.86 -5.71 -29.02
N ALA A 467 -14.24 -5.25 -27.92
CA ALA A 467 -13.26 -6.02 -27.15
C ALA A 467 -13.86 -7.32 -26.59
N ALA A 468 -15.07 -7.24 -26.02
CA ALA A 468 -15.77 -8.41 -25.50
C ALA A 468 -16.06 -9.44 -26.61
N CYS A 469 -16.53 -8.99 -27.78
CA CYS A 469 -16.77 -9.86 -28.93
C CYS A 469 -15.49 -10.53 -29.45
N ILE A 470 -14.37 -9.80 -29.49
CA ILE A 470 -13.06 -10.33 -29.90
C ILE A 470 -12.61 -11.41 -28.91
N CYS A 471 -12.63 -11.12 -27.61
CA CYS A 471 -12.22 -12.07 -26.58
C CYS A 471 -13.12 -13.31 -26.54
N SER A 472 -14.44 -13.14 -26.70
CA SER A 472 -15.40 -14.25 -26.75
C SER A 472 -15.16 -15.17 -27.96
N LYS A 473 -14.80 -14.62 -29.12
CA LYS A 473 -14.41 -15.43 -30.29
C LYS A 473 -13.15 -16.26 -30.04
N ASP A 474 -12.26 -15.77 -29.21
CA ASP A 474 -11.03 -16.46 -28.80
C ASP A 474 -11.26 -17.46 -27.64
N GLY A 475 -12.51 -17.63 -27.19
CA GLY A 475 -12.89 -18.60 -26.16
C GLY A 475 -12.82 -18.09 -24.72
N VAL A 476 -12.61 -16.79 -24.50
CA VAL A 476 -12.67 -16.16 -23.17
C VAL A 476 -14.14 -16.04 -22.74
N ASP A 477 -14.47 -16.39 -21.50
CA ASP A 477 -15.79 -16.11 -20.92
C ASP A 477 -15.84 -14.66 -20.43
N VAL A 478 -16.49 -13.80 -21.21
CA VAL A 478 -16.54 -12.36 -20.97
C VAL A 478 -17.90 -11.94 -20.41
N GLN A 479 -17.88 -11.24 -19.28
CA GLN A 479 -19.07 -10.74 -18.59
C GLN A 479 -18.97 -9.22 -18.40
N PRO A 480 -19.18 -8.41 -19.46
CA PRO A 480 -19.00 -6.96 -19.39
C PRO A 480 -20.23 -6.29 -18.79
N GLU A 481 -20.01 -5.39 -17.83
CA GLU A 481 -21.05 -4.52 -17.26
C GLU A 481 -20.66 -3.05 -17.46
N VAL A 482 -21.62 -2.20 -17.86
CA VAL A 482 -21.37 -0.78 -18.11
C VAL A 482 -22.03 0.05 -17.01
N MET A 483 -21.22 0.87 -16.32
CA MET A 483 -21.66 1.74 -15.24
C MET A 483 -21.63 3.20 -15.67
N ILE A 484 -22.77 3.88 -15.54
CA ILE A 484 -22.93 5.30 -15.84
C ILE A 484 -22.68 6.13 -14.56
N PRO A 485 -21.61 6.95 -14.51
CA PRO A 485 -21.26 7.71 -13.32
C PRO A 485 -22.19 8.90 -13.07
N LEU A 486 -22.35 9.28 -11.79
CA LEU A 486 -22.98 10.53 -11.35
C LEU A 486 -24.47 10.72 -11.72
N THR A 487 -25.17 9.62 -11.97
CA THR A 487 -26.62 9.59 -12.21
C THR A 487 -27.40 9.96 -10.96
N SER A 488 -28.34 10.91 -11.09
CA SER A 488 -29.21 11.37 -9.99
C SER A 488 -30.70 11.23 -10.29
N HIS A 489 -31.08 11.11 -11.57
CA HIS A 489 -32.44 10.95 -12.02
C HIS A 489 -32.57 9.86 -13.08
N VAL A 490 -33.70 9.15 -13.12
CA VAL A 490 -33.97 8.05 -14.07
C VAL A 490 -33.96 8.46 -15.55
N ASN A 491 -34.09 9.75 -15.85
CA ASN A 491 -34.03 10.28 -17.21
C ASN A 491 -32.60 10.60 -17.67
N GLU A 492 -31.64 10.66 -16.74
CA GLU A 492 -30.22 10.79 -17.08
C GLU A 492 -29.64 9.42 -17.48
N LEU A 493 -30.18 8.34 -16.91
CA LEU A 493 -29.90 6.95 -17.25
C LEU A 493 -30.63 6.54 -18.53
#